data_AF-A0A849G7U2-F1
#
_entry.id   AF-A0A849G7U2-F1
#
_cell.length_a   1.000
_cell.length_b   1.000
_cell.length_c   1.000
_cell.angle_alpha   90.00
_cell.angle_beta   90.00
_cell.angle_gamma   90.00
#
_symmetry.space_group_name_H-M   'P 1'
#
loop_
_entity.id
_entity.type
_entity.pdbx_description
1 polymer ?
#
loop_
_entity_poly.entity_id
_entity_poly.type
_entity_poly.pdbx_seq_one_letter_code
_entity_poly.pdbx_strand_id
1 'polypeptide(L)'
;MDGNEAPQTGKCPVIHTTFAARSNRDWWPDQLNLRILAQNQPVSDPMGGTLDYAKAFKSLDYDALKKDLHDLMTDSQDWWPADYGHYGPFFVRMAWHAAGTYRTADGRGGATSGSQRFAPLNSWPDNVNLDKARRLLWPIKQKYDNAISWADLLVLTGNVAIESMGLETFGFGGGREDIWEPEEDVYWGTEEEWLGDNRYSGERLLENPLAAVQMGLIYVNPEGPNGKPDPVASARDIRDTFARMAMDDEETVALIAGGHTFGKAHGAGDAGLVGAEPEGSDIVEQGFGWRSSHGLGNGADTISSGLEGAWAPNPIAWDNGYFDMLFGYEWELTKSPAGAWQWSPKDVREEDLAPAAHEPGKKVPTMMLTTDLAMREDPVYEKISRRFHENPDQFADAFARAWFKLTHRDMGPKVRYLGSEVPAEDLIWQDPIPECDHPLVDASDIDALKAKIADSGLSVADMVSVAWGSASTFRGSDRRGGANGARIRLAPQKDWEVNEPAKLAKVLDALEAIQSDFNAGASGGKRVSLADLIVLAGGVGVEQAAKAGGHDISVPFTPG
;
A
#
# COMPACT_ATOMS: atom_id res chain seq x y z
N MET A 1 -36.09 19.08 31.18
CA MET A 1 -37.09 19.23 30.11
C MET A 1 -36.33 19.16 28.80
N ASP A 2 -35.53 18.12 28.58
CA ASP A 2 -35.90 16.74 28.20
C ASP A 2 -36.11 16.71 26.69
N GLY A 3 -35.09 16.25 25.96
CA GLY A 3 -35.15 16.17 24.50
C GLY A 3 -33.78 16.24 23.84
N ASN A 4 -33.10 15.09 23.78
CA ASN A 4 -32.87 14.45 22.48
C ASN A 4 -32.17 13.11 22.71
N GLU A 5 -32.94 12.06 22.49
CA GLU A 5 -32.42 10.77 22.01
C GLU A 5 -31.74 11.04 20.67
N ALA A 6 -30.42 11.23 20.70
CA ALA A 6 -29.56 11.03 19.54
C ALA A 6 -28.91 9.65 19.73
N PRO A 7 -28.84 8.80 18.70
CA PRO A 7 -28.09 7.56 18.79
C PRO A 7 -26.66 7.89 19.19
N GLN A 8 -26.19 7.33 20.31
CA GLN A 8 -24.82 7.56 20.79
C GLN A 8 -23.87 6.62 20.05
N THR A 9 -23.37 7.08 18.91
CA THR A 9 -22.22 6.46 18.24
C THR A 9 -20.96 7.27 18.61
N GLY A 10 -19.87 6.58 18.96
CA GLY A 10 -18.53 7.19 19.13
C GLY A 10 -18.16 7.79 20.49
N LYS A 11 -18.93 7.60 21.58
CA LYS A 11 -18.54 8.05 22.93
C LYS A 11 -18.31 6.87 23.87
N CYS A 12 -17.23 6.92 24.66
CA CYS A 12 -17.03 5.98 25.75
C CYS A 12 -18.20 6.10 26.76
N PRO A 13 -18.90 5.01 27.11
CA PRO A 13 -20.04 5.05 28.04
C PRO A 13 -19.62 5.38 29.49
N VAL A 14 -18.32 5.38 29.78
CA VAL A 14 -17.74 5.78 31.07
C VAL A 14 -16.92 7.06 30.87
N ILE A 15 -17.31 8.16 31.50
CA ILE A 15 -16.55 9.42 31.45
C ILE A 15 -15.31 9.31 32.34
N HIS A 16 -14.14 9.06 31.73
CA HIS A 16 -12.86 9.15 32.43
C HIS A 16 -12.46 10.61 32.66
N THR A 17 -12.36 11.03 33.92
CA THR A 17 -12.15 12.43 34.34
C THR A 17 -10.78 13.02 34.01
N THR A 18 -9.80 12.20 33.62
CA THR A 18 -8.42 12.63 33.29
C THR A 18 -8.03 12.46 31.82
N PHE A 19 -8.66 11.57 31.05
CA PHE A 19 -8.27 11.26 29.66
C PHE A 19 -9.44 11.18 28.65
N ALA A 20 -10.70 11.29 29.09
CA ALA A 20 -11.89 11.34 28.22
C ALA A 20 -12.65 12.67 28.36
N ALA A 21 -11.94 13.74 28.73
CA ALA A 21 -12.51 15.08 28.71
C ALA A 21 -12.72 15.54 27.25
N ARG A 22 -13.74 16.38 27.02
CA ARG A 22 -13.96 17.00 25.71
C ARG A 22 -12.68 17.70 25.25
N SER A 23 -12.24 17.38 24.04
CA SER A 23 -11.18 18.06 23.32
C SER A 23 -11.70 19.36 22.68
N ASN A 24 -10.79 20.21 22.18
CA ASN A 24 -11.18 21.40 21.42
C ASN A 24 -12.04 21.05 20.19
N ARG A 25 -11.75 19.92 19.53
CA ARG A 25 -12.49 19.46 18.35
C ARG A 25 -13.93 19.07 18.68
N ASP A 26 -14.21 18.63 19.91
CA ASP A 26 -15.59 18.35 20.35
C ASP A 26 -16.42 19.63 20.52
N TRP A 27 -15.77 20.78 20.75
CA TRP A 27 -16.42 22.08 20.85
C TRP A 27 -16.45 22.84 19.52
N TRP A 28 -15.40 22.68 18.71
CA TRP A 28 -15.23 23.31 17.40
C TRP A 28 -14.83 22.25 16.35
N PRO A 29 -15.79 21.46 15.85
CA PRO A 29 -15.52 20.36 14.91
C PRO A 29 -14.82 20.81 13.62
N ASP A 30 -15.10 22.03 13.16
CA ASP A 30 -14.54 22.60 11.93
C ASP A 30 -13.22 23.37 12.16
N GLN A 31 -12.66 23.34 13.37
CA GLN A 31 -11.37 23.98 13.64
C GLN A 31 -10.24 23.26 12.91
N LEU A 32 -9.35 24.02 12.24
CA LEU A 32 -8.18 23.48 11.54
C LEU A 32 -7.35 22.56 12.46
N ASN A 33 -7.12 21.33 12.01
CA ASN A 33 -6.32 20.36 12.75
C ASN A 33 -4.83 20.50 12.42
N LEU A 34 -4.04 21.03 13.37
CA LEU A 34 -2.58 21.15 13.22
C LEU A 34 -1.81 19.91 13.68
N ARG A 35 -2.47 18.89 14.26
CA ARG A 35 -1.79 17.68 14.76
C ARG A 35 -1.11 16.89 13.66
N ILE A 36 -1.65 16.93 12.44
CA ILE A 36 -1.06 16.27 11.26
C ILE A 36 0.37 16.75 10.94
N LEU A 37 0.77 17.93 11.42
CA LEU A 37 2.12 18.47 11.24
C LEU A 37 3.10 18.04 12.35
N ALA A 38 2.59 17.38 13.40
CA ALA A 38 3.34 16.99 14.58
C ALA A 38 3.27 15.47 14.82
N GLN A 39 2.93 14.69 13.80
CA GLN A 39 2.94 13.23 13.88
C GLN A 39 4.34 12.66 13.72
N ASN A 40 4.56 11.46 14.28
CA ASN A 40 5.78 10.65 14.17
C ASN A 40 7.08 11.46 14.37
N GLN A 41 7.08 12.34 15.38
CA GLN A 41 8.23 13.17 15.71
C GLN A 41 9.35 12.34 16.34
N PRO A 42 10.63 12.77 16.23
CA PRO A 42 11.75 12.05 16.84
C PRO A 42 11.62 11.77 18.35
N VAL A 43 10.79 12.55 19.07
CA VAL A 43 10.54 12.37 20.50
C VAL A 43 9.59 11.20 20.82
N SER A 44 8.73 10.79 19.88
CA SER A 44 7.85 9.62 20.02
C SER A 44 8.50 8.32 19.51
N ASP A 45 9.63 8.42 18.81
CA ASP A 45 10.43 7.29 18.37
C ASP A 45 11.24 6.69 19.56
N PRO A 46 11.02 5.42 19.95
CA PRO A 46 11.79 4.74 21.00
C PRO A 46 13.27 4.54 20.64
N MET A 47 13.67 4.68 19.38
CA MET A 47 15.06 4.69 18.94
C MET A 47 15.70 6.09 18.98
N GLY A 48 14.94 7.11 19.41
CA GLY A 48 15.39 8.48 19.63
C GLY A 48 15.87 9.18 18.35
N GLY A 49 15.40 8.75 17.17
CA GLY A 49 15.84 9.28 15.88
C GLY A 49 17.30 8.97 15.51
N THR A 50 17.93 8.00 16.20
CA THR A 50 19.34 7.65 15.99
C THR A 50 19.55 6.40 15.14
N LEU A 51 18.49 5.63 14.88
CA LEU A 51 18.56 4.43 14.06
C LEU A 51 18.71 4.81 12.59
N ASP A 52 19.86 4.46 12.00
CA ASP A 52 20.02 4.38 10.55
C ASP A 52 19.51 3.02 10.08
N TYR A 53 18.22 2.98 9.71
CA TYR A 53 17.58 1.73 9.31
C TYR A 53 18.23 1.12 8.07
N ALA A 54 18.64 1.93 7.09
CA ALA A 54 19.28 1.43 5.89
C ALA A 54 20.60 0.70 6.21
N LYS A 55 21.37 1.22 7.17
CA LYS A 55 22.56 0.53 7.68
C LYS A 55 22.21 -0.73 8.48
N ALA A 56 21.19 -0.69 9.32
CA ALA A 56 20.74 -1.85 10.10
C ALA A 56 20.29 -3.00 9.17
N PHE A 57 19.46 -2.70 8.19
CA PHE A 57 19.00 -3.65 7.17
C PHE A 57 20.16 -4.24 6.37
N LYS A 58 21.16 -3.44 5.97
CA LYS A 58 22.35 -3.95 5.26
C LYS A 58 23.22 -4.90 6.10
N SER A 59 23.05 -4.91 7.43
CA SER A 59 23.74 -5.85 8.32
C SER A 59 22.95 -7.13 8.61
N LEU A 60 21.71 -7.20 8.13
CA LEU A 60 20.81 -8.34 8.30
C LEU A 60 21.37 -9.57 7.57
N ASP A 61 21.35 -10.71 8.25
CA ASP A 61 21.48 -12.02 7.58
C ASP A 61 20.16 -12.32 6.86
N TYR A 62 20.04 -11.79 5.65
CA TYR A 62 18.81 -11.83 4.87
C TYR A 62 18.41 -13.26 4.48
N ASP A 63 19.38 -14.12 4.18
CA ASP A 63 19.14 -15.53 3.85
C ASP A 63 18.63 -16.30 5.08
N ALA A 64 19.20 -16.05 6.27
CA ALA A 64 18.69 -16.63 7.50
C ALA A 64 17.26 -16.15 7.83
N LEU A 65 16.96 -14.86 7.59
CA LEU A 65 15.59 -14.34 7.76
C LEU A 65 14.61 -15.02 6.81
N LYS A 66 14.91 -15.12 5.51
CA LYS A 66 14.07 -15.83 4.55
C LYS A 66 13.88 -17.29 4.94
N LYS A 67 14.94 -17.95 5.43
CA LYS A 67 14.85 -19.33 5.92
C LYS A 67 13.90 -19.45 7.12
N ASP A 68 14.01 -18.58 8.11
CA ASP A 68 13.10 -18.63 9.28
C ASP A 68 11.65 -18.37 8.87
N LEU A 69 11.42 -17.44 7.93
CA LEU A 69 10.09 -17.19 7.38
C LEU A 69 9.54 -18.42 6.66
N HIS A 70 10.37 -19.09 5.85
CA HIS A 70 9.99 -20.32 5.18
C HIS A 70 9.69 -21.45 6.17
N ASP A 71 10.52 -21.62 7.22
CA ASP A 71 10.27 -22.62 8.27
C ASP A 71 8.93 -22.32 8.99
N LEU A 72 8.66 -21.05 9.32
CA LEU A 72 7.42 -20.61 9.97
C LEU A 72 6.18 -20.96 9.13
N MET A 73 6.27 -21.00 7.81
CA MET A 73 5.13 -21.34 6.95
C MET A 73 4.47 -22.65 7.36
N THR A 74 5.24 -23.61 7.89
CA THR A 74 4.74 -24.94 8.27
C THR A 74 4.80 -25.24 9.77
N ASP A 75 5.20 -24.26 10.58
CA ASP A 75 5.26 -24.37 12.05
C ASP A 75 3.93 -23.95 12.70
N SER A 76 2.90 -24.79 12.52
CA SER A 76 1.54 -24.51 13.01
C SER A 76 1.50 -24.34 14.54
N GLN A 77 0.84 -23.28 14.99
CA GLN A 77 0.67 -22.94 16.39
C GLN A 77 -0.72 -23.35 16.90
N ASP A 78 -0.80 -23.96 18.08
CA ASP A 78 -2.07 -24.46 18.66
C ASP A 78 -3.13 -23.37 18.86
N TRP A 79 -2.70 -22.13 19.15
CA TRP A 79 -3.61 -21.00 19.37
C TRP A 79 -4.21 -20.45 18.06
N TRP A 80 -3.61 -20.76 16.91
CA TRP A 80 -4.14 -20.43 15.59
C TRP A 80 -3.66 -21.43 14.54
N PRO A 81 -4.23 -22.65 14.48
CA PRO A 81 -3.71 -23.70 13.62
C PRO A 81 -3.67 -23.31 12.13
N ALA A 82 -2.61 -23.70 11.43
CA ALA A 82 -2.45 -23.39 10.00
C ALA A 82 -3.42 -24.21 9.14
N ASP A 83 -4.19 -23.54 8.27
CA ASP A 83 -4.97 -24.22 7.25
C ASP A 83 -4.04 -25.07 6.38
N TYR A 84 -4.42 -26.33 6.11
CA TYR A 84 -3.62 -27.25 5.30
C TYR A 84 -2.21 -27.54 5.85
N GLY A 85 -1.93 -27.14 7.10
CA GLY A 85 -0.58 -27.17 7.66
C GLY A 85 0.37 -26.11 7.10
N HIS A 86 -0.14 -25.06 6.44
CA HIS A 86 0.68 -24.03 5.80
C HIS A 86 0.08 -22.61 5.96
N TYR A 87 0.79 -21.69 6.60
CA TYR A 87 0.36 -20.29 6.78
C TYR A 87 0.54 -19.40 5.55
N GLY A 88 1.21 -19.88 4.51
CA GLY A 88 1.50 -19.11 3.29
C GLY A 88 0.32 -18.27 2.78
N PRO A 89 -0.86 -18.85 2.49
CA PRO A 89 -1.99 -18.07 2.00
C PRO A 89 -2.44 -16.97 2.97
N PHE A 90 -2.35 -17.21 4.28
CA PHE A 90 -2.70 -16.23 5.30
C PHE A 90 -1.73 -15.04 5.30
N PHE A 91 -0.44 -15.29 5.07
CA PHE A 91 0.56 -14.23 4.95
C PHE A 91 0.52 -13.50 3.60
N VAL A 92 0.14 -14.17 2.51
CA VAL A 92 -0.15 -13.49 1.23
C VAL A 92 -1.28 -12.48 1.43
N ARG A 93 -2.38 -12.88 2.09
CA ARG A 93 -3.47 -11.94 2.46
C ARG A 93 -2.95 -10.80 3.34
N MET A 94 -2.14 -11.09 4.36
CA MET A 94 -1.61 -10.05 5.26
C MET A 94 -0.81 -8.99 4.49
N ALA A 95 0.10 -9.41 3.61
CA ALA A 95 0.90 -8.51 2.77
C ALA A 95 0.04 -7.75 1.74
N TRP A 96 -0.92 -8.43 1.10
CA TRP A 96 -1.91 -7.82 0.21
C TRP A 96 -2.68 -6.70 0.93
N HIS A 97 -3.21 -6.96 2.13
CA HIS A 97 -3.96 -5.96 2.90
C HIS A 97 -3.08 -4.83 3.43
N ALA A 98 -1.80 -5.09 3.71
CA ALA A 98 -0.86 -4.05 4.14
C ALA A 98 -0.62 -3.06 2.99
N ALA A 99 -0.30 -3.56 1.81
CA ALA A 99 -0.06 -2.73 0.62
C ALA A 99 -1.35 -2.16 0.00
N GLY A 100 -2.47 -2.87 0.17
CA GLY A 100 -3.73 -2.66 -0.53
C GLY A 100 -4.51 -1.42 -0.12
N THR A 101 -4.07 -0.63 0.85
CA THR A 101 -4.78 0.59 1.27
C THR A 101 -4.37 1.84 0.49
N TYR A 102 -3.33 1.75 -0.34
CA TYR A 102 -2.75 2.87 -1.08
C TYR A 102 -3.72 3.51 -2.09
N ARG A 103 -3.71 4.85 -2.23
CA ARG A 103 -4.37 5.51 -3.36
C ARG A 103 -3.49 6.53 -4.06
N THR A 104 -3.64 6.58 -5.37
CA THR A 104 -2.88 7.48 -6.26
C THR A 104 -3.11 8.97 -6.02
N ALA A 105 -4.34 9.33 -5.64
CA ALA A 105 -4.77 10.73 -5.55
C ALA A 105 -3.93 11.54 -4.53
N ASP A 106 -3.63 10.96 -3.37
CA ASP A 106 -2.85 11.58 -2.29
C ASP A 106 -1.59 10.80 -1.91
N GLY A 107 -1.40 9.60 -2.49
CA GLY A 107 -0.27 8.71 -2.21
C GLY A 107 -0.34 8.04 -0.83
N ARG A 108 -1.45 8.19 -0.10
CA ARG A 108 -1.61 7.71 1.28
C ARG A 108 -2.09 6.27 1.33
N GLY A 109 -1.93 5.64 2.48
CA GLY A 109 -2.06 4.19 2.65
C GLY A 109 -0.84 3.47 2.09
N GLY A 110 -0.97 2.16 1.91
CA GLY A 110 0.13 1.29 1.50
C GLY A 110 0.88 0.68 2.67
N ALA A 111 1.99 0.00 2.36
CA ALA A 111 2.79 -0.77 3.30
C ALA A 111 4.02 -0.02 3.82
N THR A 112 4.37 1.16 3.26
CA THR A 112 5.63 1.88 3.51
C THR A 112 5.91 2.20 5.00
N SER A 113 4.86 2.31 5.81
CA SER A 113 4.93 2.67 7.23
C SER A 113 4.65 1.50 8.19
N GLY A 114 4.16 0.37 7.68
CA GLY A 114 3.70 -0.74 8.51
C GLY A 114 2.42 -0.43 9.31
N SER A 115 1.65 0.58 8.92
CA SER A 115 0.46 1.08 9.64
C SER A 115 -0.65 0.05 9.90
N GLN A 116 -0.64 -1.11 9.23
CA GLN A 116 -1.59 -2.21 9.53
C GLN A 116 -1.53 -2.67 11.00
N ARG A 117 -0.43 -2.41 11.72
CA ARG A 117 -0.30 -2.74 13.15
C ARG A 117 -0.93 -1.72 14.10
N PHE A 118 -1.44 -0.60 13.59
CA PHE A 118 -2.08 0.46 14.36
C PHE A 118 -3.52 0.70 13.95
N ALA A 119 -4.28 1.38 14.81
CA ALA A 119 -5.60 1.89 14.47
C ALA A 119 -5.54 2.88 13.28
N PRO A 120 -6.59 2.99 12.45
CA PRO A 120 -7.78 2.13 12.46
C PRO A 120 -7.55 0.79 11.76
N LEU A 121 -6.46 0.64 10.99
CA LEU A 121 -6.24 -0.50 10.10
C LEU A 121 -6.13 -1.83 10.84
N ASN A 122 -5.56 -1.86 12.04
CA ASN A 122 -5.47 -3.07 12.85
C ASN A 122 -6.83 -3.67 13.22
N SER A 123 -7.92 -2.91 13.04
CA SER A 123 -9.28 -3.21 13.49
C SER A 123 -10.34 -3.05 12.40
N TRP A 124 -9.94 -2.76 11.17
CA TRP A 124 -10.87 -2.77 10.03
C TRP A 124 -11.51 -4.16 9.87
N PRO A 125 -12.82 -4.24 9.55
CA PRO A 125 -13.49 -5.52 9.31
C PRO A 125 -12.78 -6.38 8.28
N ASP A 126 -12.24 -5.79 7.20
CA ASP A 126 -11.54 -6.56 6.17
C ASP A 126 -10.15 -7.05 6.62
N ASN A 127 -9.61 -6.51 7.72
CA ASN A 127 -8.38 -6.97 8.35
C ASN A 127 -8.61 -7.98 9.49
N VAL A 128 -9.84 -8.50 9.60
CA VAL A 128 -10.20 -9.55 10.56
C VAL A 128 -9.18 -10.69 10.55
N ASN A 129 -8.80 -11.11 11.76
CA ASN A 129 -7.78 -12.12 12.07
C ASN A 129 -6.34 -11.79 11.64
N LEU A 130 -6.05 -10.70 10.93
CA LEU A 130 -4.66 -10.36 10.59
C LEU A 130 -3.83 -9.94 11.81
N ASP A 131 -4.47 -9.66 12.95
CA ASP A 131 -3.79 -9.60 14.26
C ASP A 131 -3.10 -10.92 14.63
N LYS A 132 -3.70 -12.07 14.27
CA LYS A 132 -3.10 -13.41 14.43
C LYS A 132 -1.92 -13.58 13.48
N ALA A 133 -2.06 -13.19 12.21
CA ALA A 133 -0.96 -13.23 11.22
C ALA A 133 0.26 -12.43 11.69
N ARG A 134 0.05 -11.18 12.12
CA ARG A 134 1.14 -10.34 12.65
C ARG A 134 1.78 -10.95 13.90
N ARG A 135 0.99 -11.58 14.77
CA ARG A 135 1.54 -12.21 15.98
C ARG A 135 2.39 -13.44 15.67
N LEU A 136 2.08 -14.22 14.64
CA LEU A 136 2.93 -15.35 14.20
C LEU A 136 4.34 -14.89 13.82
N LEU A 137 4.49 -13.65 13.32
CA LEU A 137 5.77 -13.07 12.94
C LEU A 137 6.57 -12.46 14.09
N TRP A 138 5.96 -12.29 15.27
CA TRP A 138 6.62 -11.66 16.41
C TRP A 138 7.94 -12.32 16.81
N PRO A 139 8.06 -13.67 16.91
CA PRO A 139 9.34 -14.31 17.24
C PRO A 139 10.46 -13.99 16.23
N ILE A 140 10.12 -13.86 14.94
CA ILE A 140 11.06 -13.47 13.88
C ILE A 140 11.45 -12.00 14.06
N LYS A 141 10.48 -11.09 14.22
CA LYS A 141 10.77 -9.67 14.49
C LYS A 141 11.66 -9.51 15.73
N GLN A 142 11.42 -10.29 16.78
CA GLN A 142 12.21 -10.28 18.00
C GLN A 142 13.65 -10.78 17.77
N LYS A 143 13.83 -11.81 16.92
CA LYS A 143 15.15 -12.37 16.59
C LYS A 143 16.03 -11.38 15.83
N TYR A 144 15.47 -10.64 14.87
CA TYR A 144 16.22 -9.73 13.99
C TYR A 144 16.16 -8.26 14.43
N ASP A 145 15.28 -7.93 15.37
CA ASP A 145 15.15 -6.62 16.02
C ASP A 145 15.19 -5.46 15.01
N ASN A 146 16.03 -4.44 15.21
CA ASN A 146 16.07 -3.24 14.38
C ASN A 146 16.66 -3.46 12.97
N ALA A 147 17.19 -4.66 12.67
CA ALA A 147 17.70 -4.98 11.34
C ALA A 147 16.57 -5.27 10.33
N ILE A 148 15.33 -5.47 10.79
CA ILE A 148 14.14 -5.59 9.95
C ILE A 148 12.97 -4.84 10.61
N SER A 149 12.39 -3.88 9.90
CA SER A 149 11.17 -3.18 10.34
C SER A 149 9.95 -4.11 10.24
N TRP A 150 8.88 -3.81 10.98
CA TRP A 150 7.60 -4.46 10.73
C TRP A 150 7.11 -4.18 9.31
N ALA A 151 7.26 -2.95 8.82
CA ALA A 151 6.85 -2.59 7.47
C ALA A 151 7.46 -3.50 6.39
N ASP A 152 8.78 -3.74 6.44
CA ASP A 152 9.44 -4.67 5.52
C ASP A 152 9.08 -6.14 5.82
N LEU A 153 9.00 -6.53 7.09
CA LEU A 153 8.68 -7.91 7.49
C LEU A 153 7.30 -8.35 6.99
N LEU A 154 6.29 -7.49 7.08
CA LEU A 154 4.93 -7.80 6.61
C LEU A 154 4.91 -8.14 5.12
N VAL A 155 5.63 -7.36 4.31
CA VAL A 155 5.70 -7.54 2.85
C VAL A 155 6.57 -8.73 2.49
N LEU A 156 7.77 -8.84 3.07
CA LEU A 156 8.71 -9.94 2.79
C LEU A 156 8.08 -11.30 3.11
N THR A 157 7.31 -11.39 4.19
CA THR A 157 6.60 -12.63 4.55
C THR A 157 5.64 -13.06 3.43
N GLY A 158 4.92 -12.12 2.80
CA GLY A 158 4.06 -12.42 1.66
C GLY A 158 4.85 -12.92 0.44
N ASN A 159 5.99 -12.31 0.13
CA ASN A 159 6.89 -12.79 -0.94
C ASN A 159 7.39 -14.21 -0.66
N VAL A 160 7.92 -14.47 0.54
CA VAL A 160 8.41 -15.80 0.94
C VAL A 160 7.29 -16.83 0.93
N ALA A 161 6.07 -16.44 1.30
CA ALA A 161 4.91 -17.32 1.21
C ALA A 161 4.61 -17.75 -0.24
N ILE A 162 4.60 -16.81 -1.19
CA ILE A 162 4.40 -17.12 -2.62
C ILE A 162 5.51 -18.06 -3.13
N GLU A 163 6.77 -17.77 -2.79
CA GLU A 163 7.93 -18.60 -3.16
C GLU A 163 7.82 -20.02 -2.58
N SER A 164 7.45 -20.15 -1.30
CA SER A 164 7.29 -21.45 -0.63
C SER A 164 6.18 -22.31 -1.23
N MET A 165 5.18 -21.68 -1.87
CA MET A 165 4.09 -22.35 -2.56
C MET A 165 4.36 -22.57 -4.06
N GLY A 166 5.56 -22.24 -4.55
CA GLY A 166 6.03 -22.69 -5.86
C GLY A 166 5.98 -21.65 -6.98
N LEU A 167 5.81 -20.35 -6.67
CA LEU A 167 5.99 -19.28 -7.65
C LEU A 167 7.18 -18.37 -7.29
N GLU A 168 8.11 -18.23 -8.22
CA GLU A 168 9.19 -17.25 -8.10
C GLU A 168 8.64 -15.82 -8.21
N THR A 169 8.95 -14.97 -7.23
CA THR A 169 8.54 -13.56 -7.26
C THR A 169 9.48 -12.74 -8.16
N PHE A 170 9.04 -11.58 -8.62
CA PHE A 170 9.89 -10.70 -9.46
C PHE A 170 11.11 -10.17 -8.68
N GLY A 171 11.04 -10.15 -7.36
CA GLY A 171 12.08 -9.70 -6.43
C GLY A 171 11.50 -8.99 -5.21
N PHE A 172 12.39 -8.44 -4.38
CA PHE A 172 12.02 -7.71 -3.17
C PHE A 172 13.03 -6.59 -2.87
N GLY A 173 12.51 -5.43 -2.44
CA GLY A 173 13.30 -4.33 -1.88
C GLY A 173 12.81 -3.97 -0.47
N GLY A 174 13.71 -4.04 0.50
CA GLY A 174 13.54 -3.45 1.83
C GLY A 174 13.83 -1.95 1.85
N GLY A 175 13.73 -1.32 3.02
CA GLY A 175 13.96 0.12 3.22
C GLY A 175 12.75 0.89 3.74
N ARG A 176 11.67 0.19 4.15
CA ARG A 176 10.52 0.78 4.82
C ARG A 176 10.85 0.98 6.30
N GLU A 177 10.77 2.22 6.77
CA GLU A 177 11.00 2.54 8.19
C GLU A 177 9.69 2.44 8.96
N ASP A 178 9.76 1.90 10.18
CA ASP A 178 8.61 1.79 11.06
C ASP A 178 8.17 3.17 11.59
N ILE A 179 6.86 3.37 11.72
CA ILE A 179 6.28 4.51 12.45
C ILE A 179 5.93 4.12 13.90
N TRP A 180 5.63 5.08 14.77
CA TRP A 180 5.44 4.80 16.21
C TRP A 180 4.08 5.20 16.77
N GLU A 181 3.25 5.83 15.94
CA GLU A 181 1.86 6.17 16.22
C GLU A 181 1.03 6.08 14.93
N PRO A 182 -0.29 5.91 15.02
CA PRO A 182 -1.15 5.87 13.83
C PRO A 182 -1.11 7.17 13.03
N GLU A 183 -1.21 7.04 11.71
CA GLU A 183 -1.33 8.18 10.80
C GLU A 183 -2.74 8.79 10.90
N GLU A 184 -2.90 9.95 11.56
CA GLU A 184 -4.21 10.65 11.63
C GLU A 184 -4.45 11.59 10.43
N ASP A 185 -3.52 11.63 9.48
CA ASP A 185 -3.57 12.52 8.31
C ASP A 185 -4.14 11.83 7.06
N VAL A 186 -4.69 10.62 7.21
CA VAL A 186 -5.38 9.88 6.15
C VAL A 186 -6.89 10.02 6.26
N TYR A 187 -7.52 10.48 5.18
CA TYR A 187 -8.98 10.56 5.06
C TYR A 187 -9.55 9.27 4.45
N TRP A 188 -10.11 8.41 5.31
CA TRP A 188 -10.69 7.12 4.92
C TRP A 188 -12.17 7.18 4.49
N GLY A 189 -12.83 8.33 4.68
CA GLY A 189 -14.26 8.56 4.42
C GLY A 189 -14.94 9.31 5.57
N THR A 190 -16.21 9.66 5.39
CA THR A 190 -17.02 10.36 6.40
C THR A 190 -17.93 9.43 7.19
N GLU A 191 -17.97 8.14 6.88
CA GLU A 191 -18.88 7.19 7.51
C GLU A 191 -18.61 7.06 9.01
N GLU A 192 -19.70 7.01 9.78
CA GLU A 192 -19.67 6.85 11.24
C GLU A 192 -19.76 5.37 11.67
N GLU A 193 -19.97 4.46 10.71
CA GLU A 193 -20.12 3.02 10.93
C GLU A 193 -19.22 2.23 9.98
N TRP A 194 -18.68 1.11 10.47
CA TRP A 194 -17.95 0.15 9.65
C TRP A 194 -18.86 -0.44 8.57
N LEU A 195 -18.30 -0.65 7.38
CA LEU A 195 -18.99 -1.14 6.19
C LEU A 195 -20.09 -0.21 5.64
N GLY A 196 -20.19 1.04 6.14
CA GLY A 196 -21.01 2.08 5.52
C GLY A 196 -20.49 2.49 4.12
N ASP A 197 -21.39 2.94 3.25
CA ASP A 197 -21.12 3.28 1.84
C ASP A 197 -21.49 4.73 1.46
N ASN A 198 -21.58 5.65 2.43
CA ASN A 198 -21.93 7.06 2.19
C ASN A 198 -20.78 7.87 1.55
N ARG A 199 -20.34 7.39 0.38
CA ARG A 199 -19.20 7.87 -0.41
C ARG A 199 -19.47 7.88 -1.91
N TYR A 200 -20.69 7.54 -2.32
CA TYR A 200 -21.11 7.53 -3.72
C TYR A 200 -22.04 8.70 -4.03
N SER A 201 -21.89 9.23 -5.24
CA SER A 201 -22.82 10.22 -5.80
C SER A 201 -23.19 9.85 -7.24
N GLY A 202 -24.29 10.42 -7.75
CA GLY A 202 -24.78 10.14 -9.10
C GLY A 202 -25.08 8.65 -9.31
N GLU A 203 -24.65 8.09 -10.44
CA GLU A 203 -24.95 6.70 -10.80
C GLU A 203 -24.06 5.67 -10.10
N ARG A 204 -22.78 6.00 -9.83
CA ARG A 204 -21.82 5.22 -9.01
C ARG A 204 -20.46 5.92 -8.89
N LEU A 205 -20.43 7.24 -8.73
CA LEU A 205 -19.18 8.01 -8.65
C LEU A 205 -18.62 7.98 -7.23
N LEU A 206 -17.54 7.24 -7.03
CA LEU A 206 -16.82 7.16 -5.75
C LEU A 206 -16.09 8.48 -5.45
N GLU A 207 -16.22 8.95 -4.22
CA GLU A 207 -15.66 10.22 -3.73
C GLU A 207 -14.14 10.35 -3.90
N ASN A 208 -13.69 11.52 -4.39
CA ASN A 208 -12.39 12.16 -4.14
C ASN A 208 -11.81 12.12 -2.69
N PRO A 209 -10.74 11.40 -2.28
CA PRO A 209 -9.77 10.55 -2.99
C PRO A 209 -9.96 9.04 -2.77
N LEU A 210 -11.14 8.63 -2.30
CA LEU A 210 -11.46 7.27 -1.86
C LEU A 210 -11.17 6.22 -2.94
N ALA A 211 -10.69 5.04 -2.54
CA ALA A 211 -10.45 3.90 -3.43
C ALA A 211 -10.98 2.56 -2.90
N ALA A 212 -11.89 2.61 -1.91
CA ALA A 212 -12.61 1.46 -1.42
C ALA A 212 -14.12 1.75 -1.42
N VAL A 213 -14.94 0.75 -1.70
CA VAL A 213 -16.40 0.93 -1.86
C VAL A 213 -17.15 1.12 -0.55
N GLN A 214 -16.56 0.70 0.57
CA GLN A 214 -17.13 0.82 1.92
C GLN A 214 -16.04 1.13 2.95
N MET A 215 -16.43 1.76 4.06
CA MET A 215 -15.52 2.05 5.16
C MET A 215 -15.02 0.75 5.80
N GLY A 216 -13.71 0.59 5.92
CA GLY A 216 -13.13 -0.62 6.52
C GLY A 216 -12.91 -1.80 5.57
N LEU A 217 -13.15 -1.62 4.26
CA LEU A 217 -12.71 -2.55 3.20
C LEU A 217 -11.41 -2.07 2.55
N ILE A 218 -10.64 -3.02 2.01
CA ILE A 218 -9.44 -2.70 1.23
C ILE A 218 -9.84 -2.17 -0.16
N TYR A 219 -10.67 -2.90 -0.91
CA TYR A 219 -11.10 -2.53 -2.26
C TYR A 219 -12.63 -2.56 -2.41
N VAL A 220 -13.18 -3.76 -2.57
CA VAL A 220 -14.59 -4.00 -2.93
C VAL A 220 -15.25 -4.97 -1.96
N ASN A 221 -16.58 -4.99 -1.94
CA ASN A 221 -17.32 -5.97 -1.17
C ASN A 221 -17.30 -7.34 -1.88
N PRO A 222 -16.84 -8.43 -1.22
CA PRO A 222 -16.70 -9.74 -1.84
C PRO A 222 -18.04 -10.42 -2.21
N GLU A 223 -19.14 -10.03 -1.55
CA GLU A 223 -20.50 -10.48 -1.91
C GLU A 223 -21.07 -9.70 -3.10
N GLY A 224 -20.40 -8.63 -3.54
CA GLY A 224 -20.81 -7.70 -4.59
C GLY A 224 -21.37 -6.38 -4.05
N PRO A 225 -21.68 -5.40 -4.94
CA PRO A 225 -22.10 -4.05 -4.55
C PRO A 225 -23.20 -4.02 -3.49
N ASN A 226 -22.87 -3.50 -2.30
CA ASN A 226 -23.79 -3.39 -1.16
C ASN A 226 -24.40 -4.76 -0.75
N GLY A 227 -23.60 -5.83 -0.84
CA GLY A 227 -24.02 -7.20 -0.52
C GLY A 227 -24.93 -7.85 -1.57
N LYS A 228 -24.99 -7.30 -2.79
CA LYS A 228 -25.77 -7.87 -3.89
C LYS A 228 -24.87 -8.71 -4.81
N PRO A 229 -25.16 -10.01 -4.98
CA PRO A 229 -24.33 -10.93 -5.77
C PRO A 229 -24.52 -10.76 -7.28
N ASP A 230 -24.10 -9.61 -7.80
CA ASP A 230 -24.06 -9.27 -9.21
C ASP A 230 -22.59 -9.15 -9.68
N PRO A 231 -22.07 -10.17 -10.40
CA PRO A 231 -20.68 -10.17 -10.88
C PRO A 231 -20.36 -9.02 -11.83
N VAL A 232 -21.29 -8.62 -12.70
CA VAL A 232 -21.06 -7.56 -13.69
C VAL A 232 -21.01 -6.19 -13.01
N ALA A 233 -21.86 -5.98 -12.00
CA ALA A 233 -21.79 -4.77 -11.19
C ALA A 233 -20.52 -4.74 -10.32
N SER A 234 -20.11 -5.89 -9.77
CA SER A 234 -18.86 -6.05 -9.02
C SER A 234 -17.63 -5.70 -9.87
N ALA A 235 -17.58 -6.12 -11.14
CA ALA A 235 -16.49 -5.78 -12.05
C ALA A 235 -16.27 -4.27 -12.22
N ARG A 236 -17.34 -3.47 -12.17
CA ARG A 236 -17.24 -2.00 -12.25
C ARG A 236 -16.55 -1.41 -11.03
N ASP A 237 -16.90 -1.91 -9.85
CA ASP A 237 -16.28 -1.49 -8.59
C ASP A 237 -14.82 -1.92 -8.53
N ILE A 238 -14.52 -3.17 -8.95
CA ILE A 238 -13.15 -3.69 -9.03
C ILE A 238 -12.32 -2.76 -9.90
N ARG A 239 -12.80 -2.43 -11.11
CA ARG A 239 -12.09 -1.54 -12.03
C ARG A 239 -11.83 -0.16 -11.46
N ASP A 240 -12.84 0.50 -10.89
CA ASP A 240 -12.70 1.84 -10.34
C ASP A 240 -11.72 1.87 -9.16
N THR A 241 -11.87 0.93 -8.21
CA THR A 241 -11.02 0.86 -7.01
C THR A 241 -9.58 0.51 -7.36
N PHE A 242 -9.34 -0.52 -8.16
CA PHE A 242 -7.97 -0.90 -8.57
C PHE A 242 -7.28 0.20 -9.39
N ALA A 243 -7.98 0.88 -10.30
CA ALA A 243 -7.43 2.01 -11.04
C ALA A 243 -7.00 3.16 -10.12
N ARG A 244 -7.80 3.49 -9.10
CA ARG A 244 -7.46 4.48 -8.06
C ARG A 244 -6.27 4.05 -7.21
N MET A 245 -5.95 2.76 -7.20
CA MET A 245 -4.77 2.18 -6.57
C MET A 245 -3.63 1.88 -7.57
N ALA A 246 -3.62 2.50 -8.74
CA ALA A 246 -2.58 2.35 -9.76
C ALA A 246 -2.49 0.96 -10.41
N MET A 247 -3.57 0.19 -10.45
CA MET A 247 -3.61 -1.09 -11.16
C MET A 247 -4.50 -0.99 -12.39
N ASP A 248 -4.01 -1.45 -13.54
CA ASP A 248 -4.81 -1.57 -14.76
C ASP A 248 -5.62 -2.88 -14.79
N ASP A 249 -6.37 -3.13 -15.87
CA ASP A 249 -7.22 -4.32 -15.98
C ASP A 249 -6.40 -5.64 -16.00
N GLU A 250 -5.20 -5.66 -16.58
CA GLU A 250 -4.36 -6.85 -16.65
C GLU A 250 -3.73 -7.15 -15.28
N GLU A 251 -3.19 -6.13 -14.63
CA GLU A 251 -2.65 -6.20 -13.27
C GLU A 251 -3.74 -6.62 -12.26
N THR A 252 -4.97 -6.11 -12.44
CA THR A 252 -6.12 -6.44 -11.58
C THR A 252 -6.50 -7.92 -11.66
N VAL A 253 -6.68 -8.45 -12.89
CA VAL A 253 -6.99 -9.88 -13.07
C VAL A 253 -5.84 -10.74 -12.54
N ALA A 254 -4.60 -10.35 -12.83
CA ALA A 254 -3.44 -11.08 -12.35
C ALA A 254 -3.40 -11.16 -10.82
N LEU A 255 -3.59 -10.03 -10.12
CA LEU A 255 -3.58 -9.96 -8.65
C LEU A 255 -4.72 -10.75 -8.00
N ILE A 256 -5.94 -10.64 -8.51
CA ILE A 256 -7.11 -11.36 -7.96
C ILE A 256 -6.93 -12.86 -8.18
N ALA A 257 -6.72 -13.28 -9.44
CA ALA A 257 -6.58 -14.70 -9.75
C ALA A 257 -5.37 -15.32 -9.06
N GLY A 258 -4.22 -14.65 -9.06
CA GLY A 258 -2.99 -15.16 -8.46
C GLY A 258 -3.03 -15.19 -6.94
N GLY A 259 -3.68 -14.22 -6.30
CA GLY A 259 -3.95 -14.26 -4.86
C GLY A 259 -4.89 -15.40 -4.48
N HIS A 260 -5.97 -15.58 -5.24
CA HIS A 260 -6.98 -16.61 -5.00
C HIS A 260 -6.60 -17.99 -5.56
N THR A 261 -5.42 -18.17 -6.18
CA THR A 261 -4.80 -19.49 -6.34
C THR A 261 -4.51 -20.14 -4.98
N PHE A 262 -4.31 -19.32 -3.94
CA PHE A 262 -3.92 -19.78 -2.61
C PHE A 262 -5.06 -19.68 -1.58
N GLY A 263 -5.11 -20.66 -0.68
CA GLY A 263 -5.88 -20.61 0.56
C GLY A 263 -7.38 -20.78 0.41
N LYS A 264 -8.09 -20.17 1.36
CA LYS A 264 -9.54 -20.25 1.52
C LYS A 264 -10.09 -19.00 2.22
N ALA A 265 -11.40 -18.80 2.11
CA ALA A 265 -12.14 -17.92 3.01
C ALA A 265 -12.63 -18.67 4.27
N HIS A 266 -12.98 -17.94 5.34
CA HIS A 266 -13.46 -18.49 6.60
C HIS A 266 -14.79 -17.87 7.05
N GLY A 267 -15.77 -18.74 7.25
CA GLY A 267 -17.17 -18.46 7.55
C GLY A 267 -17.85 -19.71 8.11
N ALA A 268 -17.17 -20.42 9.02
CA ALA A 268 -17.60 -21.71 9.56
C ALA A 268 -18.94 -21.68 10.30
N GLY A 269 -19.36 -20.51 10.80
CA GLY A 269 -20.59 -20.36 11.57
C GLY A 269 -21.06 -18.91 11.69
N ASP A 270 -22.07 -18.70 12.54
CA ASP A 270 -22.72 -17.40 12.74
C ASP A 270 -21.73 -16.28 13.07
N ALA A 271 -21.70 -15.23 12.23
CA ALA A 271 -20.85 -14.06 12.42
C ALA A 271 -21.15 -13.31 13.73
N GLY A 272 -22.37 -13.45 14.28
CA GLY A 272 -22.74 -12.90 15.59
C GLY A 272 -21.99 -13.51 16.78
N LEU A 273 -21.24 -14.60 16.57
CA LEU A 273 -20.39 -15.24 17.58
C LEU A 273 -18.96 -14.69 17.62
N VAL A 274 -18.60 -13.80 16.70
CA VAL A 274 -17.30 -13.12 16.65
C VAL A 274 -17.33 -11.89 17.55
N GLY A 275 -16.40 -11.82 18.49
CA GLY A 275 -16.25 -10.70 19.42
C GLY A 275 -15.70 -9.43 18.78
N ALA A 276 -15.48 -8.42 19.62
CA ALA A 276 -14.98 -7.12 19.19
C ALA A 276 -13.62 -7.20 18.48
N GLU A 277 -13.37 -6.26 17.57
CA GLU A 277 -12.09 -5.99 16.93
C GLU A 277 -11.00 -5.59 17.96
N PRO A 278 -9.69 -5.59 17.59
CA PRO A 278 -8.60 -5.36 18.54
C PRO A 278 -8.72 -4.10 19.40
N GLU A 279 -9.05 -2.94 18.81
CA GLU A 279 -9.21 -1.68 19.56
C GLU A 279 -10.47 -1.66 20.45
N GLY A 280 -11.46 -2.50 20.15
CA GLY A 280 -12.67 -2.68 20.95
C GLY A 280 -12.60 -3.84 21.96
N SER A 281 -11.50 -4.59 21.98
CA SER A 281 -11.34 -5.80 22.79
C SER A 281 -10.92 -5.52 24.23
N ASP A 282 -11.17 -6.49 25.11
CA ASP A 282 -10.72 -6.41 26.51
C ASP A 282 -9.19 -6.52 26.60
N ILE A 283 -8.59 -5.85 27.59
CA ILE A 283 -7.14 -5.86 27.85
C ILE A 283 -6.56 -7.28 28.01
N VAL A 284 -7.36 -8.26 28.46
CA VAL A 284 -6.92 -9.66 28.57
C VAL A 284 -6.60 -10.31 27.22
N GLU A 285 -7.11 -9.77 26.12
CA GLU A 285 -6.82 -10.26 24.77
C GLU A 285 -5.43 -9.80 24.26
N GLN A 286 -4.74 -8.91 24.98
CA GLN A 286 -3.35 -8.52 24.71
C GLN A 286 -3.13 -8.06 23.24
N GLY A 287 -4.03 -7.22 22.75
CA GLY A 287 -3.99 -6.65 21.40
C GLY A 287 -4.47 -7.60 20.30
N PHE A 288 -5.00 -8.77 20.65
CA PHE A 288 -5.84 -9.55 19.74
C PHE A 288 -7.28 -9.05 19.76
N GLY A 289 -8.02 -9.38 18.70
CA GLY A 289 -9.46 -9.19 18.62
C GLY A 289 -10.16 -10.34 17.91
N TRP A 290 -11.44 -10.13 17.58
CA TRP A 290 -12.32 -11.06 16.86
C TRP A 290 -12.36 -12.46 17.48
N ARG A 291 -12.27 -12.54 18.81
CA ARG A 291 -12.36 -13.82 19.51
C ARG A 291 -13.72 -14.44 19.22
N SER A 292 -13.71 -15.61 18.61
CA SER A 292 -14.94 -16.33 18.27
C SER A 292 -15.36 -17.27 19.40
N SER A 293 -16.65 -17.29 19.69
CA SER A 293 -17.29 -18.26 20.60
C SER A 293 -17.88 -19.47 19.84
N HIS A 294 -17.73 -19.51 18.51
CA HIS A 294 -18.12 -20.64 17.68
C HIS A 294 -17.10 -21.78 17.81
N GLY A 295 -17.55 -22.95 18.28
CA GLY A 295 -16.67 -24.12 18.44
C GLY A 295 -15.43 -23.80 19.27
N LEU A 296 -14.24 -24.08 18.73
CA LEU A 296 -12.95 -23.70 19.32
C LEU A 296 -12.53 -22.25 19.02
N GLY A 297 -13.19 -21.59 18.06
CA GLY A 297 -12.91 -20.23 17.62
C GLY A 297 -11.70 -20.08 16.70
N ASN A 298 -11.06 -21.19 16.32
CA ASN A 298 -9.95 -21.28 15.37
C ASN A 298 -9.99 -22.63 14.63
N GLY A 299 -9.03 -22.86 13.72
CA GLY A 299 -8.98 -24.08 12.94
C GLY A 299 -10.23 -24.27 12.08
N ALA A 300 -10.88 -25.44 12.17
CA ALA A 300 -12.11 -25.75 11.43
C ALA A 300 -13.30 -24.82 11.77
N ASP A 301 -13.26 -24.16 12.94
CA ASP A 301 -14.31 -23.27 13.44
C ASP A 301 -14.00 -21.77 13.17
N THR A 302 -12.99 -21.49 12.34
CA THR A 302 -12.56 -20.11 12.05
C THR A 302 -13.66 -19.33 11.33
N ILE A 303 -13.90 -18.09 11.78
CA ILE A 303 -14.76 -17.12 11.13
C ILE A 303 -13.95 -15.85 10.88
N SER A 304 -13.97 -15.38 9.63
CA SER A 304 -13.24 -14.21 9.16
C SER A 304 -14.19 -13.34 8.35
N SER A 305 -14.24 -13.49 7.02
CA SER A 305 -15.14 -12.72 6.14
C SER A 305 -16.59 -13.20 6.18
N GLY A 306 -16.86 -14.38 6.74
CA GLY A 306 -18.17 -15.04 6.67
C GLY A 306 -18.38 -15.85 5.40
N LEU A 307 -17.50 -15.75 4.40
CA LEU A 307 -17.47 -16.63 3.22
C LEU A 307 -16.68 -17.90 3.55
N GLU A 308 -17.02 -19.05 2.97
CA GLU A 308 -16.41 -20.33 3.36
C GLU A 308 -16.02 -21.19 2.16
N GLY A 309 -14.76 -21.62 2.14
CA GLY A 309 -14.24 -22.60 1.17
C GLY A 309 -13.00 -22.11 0.44
N ALA A 310 -12.32 -23.06 -0.24
CA ALA A 310 -11.16 -22.79 -1.08
C ALA A 310 -11.59 -22.48 -2.52
N TRP A 311 -10.78 -21.69 -3.22
CA TRP A 311 -11.00 -21.39 -4.65
C TRP A 311 -10.57 -22.53 -5.58
N ALA A 312 -9.48 -23.21 -5.23
CA ALA A 312 -8.84 -24.22 -6.06
C ALA A 312 -8.61 -25.56 -5.31
N PRO A 313 -8.44 -26.68 -6.03
CA PRO A 313 -8.20 -27.99 -5.41
C PRO A 313 -6.86 -28.12 -4.66
N ASN A 314 -5.86 -27.28 -4.98
CA ASN A 314 -4.54 -27.28 -4.36
C ASN A 314 -4.24 -25.92 -3.67
N PRO A 315 -4.81 -25.62 -2.49
CA PRO A 315 -4.76 -24.27 -1.90
C PRO A 315 -3.38 -23.78 -1.45
N ILE A 316 -2.35 -24.63 -1.48
CA ILE A 316 -1.00 -24.31 -1.00
C ILE A 316 0.06 -24.53 -2.07
N ALA A 317 -0.35 -24.48 -3.34
CA ALA A 317 0.54 -24.61 -4.49
C ALA A 317 0.15 -23.59 -5.56
N TRP A 318 1.15 -23.00 -6.21
CA TRP A 318 0.95 -22.22 -7.42
C TRP A 318 0.63 -23.17 -8.58
N ASP A 319 -0.59 -23.05 -9.10
CA ASP A 319 -1.05 -23.71 -10.30
C ASP A 319 -2.13 -22.87 -11.00
N ASN A 320 -2.72 -23.41 -12.06
CA ASN A 320 -3.78 -22.74 -12.81
C ASN A 320 -5.19 -23.09 -12.29
N GLY A 321 -5.29 -23.71 -11.11
CA GLY A 321 -6.50 -24.31 -10.57
C GLY A 321 -7.64 -23.31 -10.36
N TYR A 322 -7.33 -22.05 -10.03
CA TYR A 322 -8.31 -20.97 -9.97
C TYR A 322 -9.08 -20.83 -11.30
N PHE A 323 -8.35 -20.77 -12.43
CA PHE A 323 -8.98 -20.62 -13.75
C PHE A 323 -9.62 -21.91 -14.24
N ASP A 324 -9.03 -23.07 -13.92
CA ASP A 324 -9.64 -24.38 -14.20
C ASP A 324 -11.02 -24.49 -13.54
N MET A 325 -11.15 -24.04 -12.29
CA MET A 325 -12.44 -23.98 -11.61
C MET A 325 -13.35 -22.93 -12.24
N LEU A 326 -12.88 -21.69 -12.43
CA LEU A 326 -13.70 -20.56 -12.91
C LEU A 326 -14.37 -20.84 -14.26
N PHE A 327 -13.63 -21.41 -15.21
CA PHE A 327 -14.09 -21.70 -16.57
C PHE A 327 -14.57 -23.13 -16.78
N GLY A 328 -14.15 -24.09 -15.95
CA GLY A 328 -14.52 -25.50 -16.07
C GLY A 328 -15.94 -25.81 -15.59
N TYR A 329 -16.55 -24.89 -14.85
CA TYR A 329 -17.83 -25.13 -14.19
C TYR A 329 -18.86 -24.02 -14.41
N GLU A 330 -20.12 -24.44 -14.41
CA GLU A 330 -21.25 -23.55 -14.19
C GLU A 330 -21.45 -23.32 -12.70
N TRP A 331 -21.85 -22.10 -12.33
CA TRP A 331 -21.94 -21.70 -10.93
C TRP A 331 -23.38 -21.50 -10.49
N GLU A 332 -23.68 -21.85 -9.24
CA GLU A 332 -24.94 -21.54 -8.57
C GLU A 332 -24.73 -20.65 -7.34
N LEU A 333 -25.57 -19.62 -7.23
CA LEU A 333 -25.59 -18.73 -6.08
C LEU A 333 -26.09 -19.51 -4.85
N THR A 334 -25.32 -19.47 -3.78
CA THR A 334 -25.61 -20.15 -2.52
C THR A 334 -25.28 -19.25 -1.32
N LYS A 335 -25.48 -19.79 -0.11
CA LYS A 335 -25.07 -19.18 1.14
C LYS A 335 -24.00 -20.01 1.84
N SER A 336 -23.00 -19.34 2.41
CA SER A 336 -22.03 -19.92 3.33
C SER A 336 -22.72 -20.41 4.63
N PRO A 337 -22.03 -21.19 5.48
CA PRO A 337 -22.53 -21.51 6.82
C PRO A 337 -22.82 -20.27 7.68
N ALA A 338 -22.10 -19.16 7.48
CA ALA A 338 -22.36 -17.87 8.13
C ALA A 338 -23.47 -17.04 7.47
N GLY A 339 -24.04 -17.50 6.34
CA GLY A 339 -25.11 -16.80 5.63
C GLY A 339 -24.64 -15.72 4.64
N ALA A 340 -23.36 -15.69 4.25
CA ALA A 340 -22.83 -14.81 3.21
C ALA A 340 -23.10 -15.36 1.79
N TRP A 341 -23.34 -14.50 0.81
CA TRP A 341 -23.48 -14.88 -0.59
C TRP A 341 -22.16 -15.37 -1.19
N GLN A 342 -22.17 -16.57 -1.75
CA GLN A 342 -21.04 -17.13 -2.50
C GLN A 342 -21.55 -18.03 -3.62
N TRP A 343 -20.65 -18.55 -4.45
CA TRP A 343 -20.99 -19.38 -5.59
C TRP A 343 -20.39 -20.77 -5.44
N SER A 344 -21.21 -21.80 -5.69
CA SER A 344 -20.78 -23.20 -5.71
C SER A 344 -20.72 -23.75 -7.13
N PRO A 345 -19.75 -24.62 -7.46
CA PRO A 345 -19.68 -25.26 -8.76
C PRO A 345 -20.77 -26.33 -8.87
N LYS A 346 -21.49 -26.34 -9.99
CA LYS A 346 -22.49 -27.38 -10.30
C LYS A 346 -21.80 -28.67 -10.74
N ASP A 347 -22.30 -29.80 -10.25
CA ASP A 347 -21.85 -31.14 -10.66
C ASP A 347 -20.32 -31.34 -10.58
N VAL A 348 -19.70 -30.80 -9.51
CA VAL A 348 -18.25 -30.83 -9.31
C VAL A 348 -17.69 -32.25 -9.27
N ARG A 349 -16.59 -32.48 -9.98
CA ARG A 349 -15.93 -33.79 -10.04
C ARG A 349 -15.14 -34.06 -8.75
N GLU A 350 -14.99 -35.33 -8.40
CA GLU A 350 -14.31 -35.74 -7.16
C GLU A 350 -12.82 -35.34 -7.13
N GLU A 351 -12.18 -35.29 -8.30
CA GLU A 351 -10.81 -34.81 -8.46
C GLU A 351 -10.65 -33.30 -8.19
N ASP A 352 -11.70 -32.51 -8.41
CA ASP A 352 -11.69 -31.05 -8.29
C ASP A 352 -12.23 -30.54 -6.94
N LEU A 353 -12.52 -31.46 -6.02
CA LEU A 353 -12.79 -31.12 -4.62
C LEU A 353 -11.48 -30.78 -3.90
N ALA A 354 -11.49 -29.71 -3.11
CA ALA A 354 -10.37 -29.31 -2.27
C ALA A 354 -10.25 -30.20 -1.03
N PRO A 355 -9.06 -30.36 -0.44
CA PRO A 355 -8.93 -30.95 0.89
C PRO A 355 -9.63 -30.07 1.95
N ALA A 356 -10.18 -30.68 3.00
CA ALA A 356 -10.57 -29.93 4.19
C ALA A 356 -9.32 -29.46 4.93
N ALA A 357 -9.30 -28.20 5.39
CA ALA A 357 -8.10 -27.57 5.94
C ALA A 357 -7.55 -28.23 7.22
N HIS A 358 -8.42 -28.79 8.07
CA HIS A 358 -8.06 -29.37 9.37
C HIS A 358 -8.56 -30.81 9.59
N GLU A 359 -9.14 -31.43 8.57
CA GLU A 359 -9.67 -32.81 8.64
C GLU A 359 -8.96 -33.70 7.61
N PRO A 360 -7.85 -34.38 7.98
CA PRO A 360 -7.06 -35.18 7.04
C PRO A 360 -7.90 -36.21 6.30
N GLY A 361 -7.76 -36.25 4.96
CA GLY A 361 -8.46 -37.20 4.09
C GLY A 361 -9.92 -36.83 3.76
N LYS A 362 -10.48 -35.79 4.37
CA LYS A 362 -11.79 -35.25 3.98
C LYS A 362 -11.61 -34.28 2.81
N LYS A 363 -12.51 -34.37 1.84
CA LYS A 363 -12.63 -33.41 0.74
C LYS A 363 -13.90 -32.58 0.88
N VAL A 364 -13.86 -31.34 0.41
CA VAL A 364 -14.97 -30.38 0.43
C VAL A 364 -15.09 -29.67 -0.93
N PRO A 365 -16.29 -29.21 -1.31
CA PRO A 365 -16.45 -28.40 -2.51
C PRO A 365 -15.61 -27.11 -2.44
N THR A 366 -15.10 -26.70 -3.58
CA THR A 366 -14.55 -25.35 -3.79
C THR A 366 -15.68 -24.32 -3.91
N MET A 367 -15.31 -23.04 -3.92
CA MET A 367 -16.23 -21.91 -4.03
C MET A 367 -15.63 -20.80 -4.88
N MET A 368 -16.47 -19.87 -5.33
CA MET A 368 -16.06 -18.58 -5.89
C MET A 368 -16.84 -17.46 -5.22
N LEU A 369 -16.21 -16.29 -5.11
CA LEU A 369 -16.84 -15.05 -4.69
C LEU A 369 -17.60 -14.41 -5.85
N THR A 370 -18.49 -13.46 -5.55
CA THR A 370 -19.10 -12.62 -6.61
C THR A 370 -18.03 -11.86 -7.38
N THR A 371 -16.98 -11.41 -6.70
CA THR A 371 -15.82 -10.73 -7.29
C THR A 371 -14.97 -11.64 -8.18
N ASP A 372 -14.96 -12.95 -7.93
CA ASP A 372 -14.23 -13.90 -8.77
C ASP A 372 -15.00 -14.17 -10.07
N LEU A 373 -16.32 -14.35 -9.98
CA LEU A 373 -17.16 -14.43 -11.18
C LEU A 373 -17.08 -13.16 -12.02
N ALA A 374 -16.83 -11.99 -11.42
CA ALA A 374 -16.61 -10.76 -12.17
C ALA A 374 -15.46 -10.88 -13.19
N MET A 375 -14.44 -11.71 -12.91
CA MET A 375 -13.33 -11.98 -13.82
C MET A 375 -13.76 -12.74 -15.08
N ARG A 376 -14.88 -13.47 -15.01
CA ARG A 376 -15.47 -14.24 -16.12
C ARG A 376 -16.62 -13.51 -16.82
N GLU A 377 -17.41 -12.73 -16.07
CA GLU A 377 -18.64 -12.13 -16.58
C GLU A 377 -18.42 -10.72 -17.19
N ASP A 378 -17.33 -10.03 -16.86
CA ASP A 378 -16.98 -8.74 -17.48
C ASP A 378 -16.27 -8.94 -18.83
N PRO A 379 -16.70 -8.30 -19.94
CA PRO A 379 -16.14 -8.54 -21.27
C PRO A 379 -14.65 -8.22 -21.46
N VAL A 380 -14.04 -7.41 -20.59
CA VAL A 380 -12.61 -7.10 -20.63
C VAL A 380 -11.85 -8.09 -19.75
N TYR A 381 -12.30 -8.29 -18.52
CA TYR A 381 -11.66 -9.26 -17.61
C TYR A 381 -11.75 -10.69 -18.13
N GLU A 382 -12.84 -11.07 -18.78
CA GLU A 382 -13.02 -12.40 -19.36
C GLU A 382 -11.93 -12.72 -20.37
N LYS A 383 -11.60 -11.76 -21.25
CA LYS A 383 -10.57 -11.95 -22.28
C LYS A 383 -9.19 -12.11 -21.68
N ILE A 384 -8.89 -11.32 -20.65
CA ILE A 384 -7.61 -11.38 -19.93
C ILE A 384 -7.52 -12.71 -19.18
N SER A 385 -8.56 -13.06 -18.43
CA SER A 385 -8.69 -14.30 -17.66
C SER A 385 -8.59 -15.53 -18.55
N ARG A 386 -9.26 -15.55 -19.70
CA ARG A 386 -9.18 -16.65 -20.67
C ARG A 386 -7.78 -16.78 -21.27
N ARG A 387 -7.15 -15.65 -21.61
CA ARG A 387 -5.76 -15.66 -22.09
C ARG A 387 -4.81 -16.21 -21.03
N PHE A 388 -4.95 -15.81 -19.76
CA PHE A 388 -4.15 -16.34 -18.65
C PHE A 388 -4.43 -17.83 -18.40
N HIS A 389 -5.69 -18.26 -18.50
CA HIS A 389 -6.05 -19.68 -18.42
C HIS A 389 -5.34 -20.51 -19.50
N GLU A 390 -5.31 -20.01 -20.74
CA GLU A 390 -4.66 -20.67 -21.88
C GLU A 390 -3.12 -20.52 -21.89
N ASN A 391 -2.56 -19.58 -21.13
CA ASN A 391 -1.14 -19.20 -21.12
C ASN A 391 -0.64 -18.97 -19.68
N PRO A 392 -0.47 -20.04 -18.87
CA PRO A 392 -0.10 -19.92 -17.45
C PRO A 392 1.24 -19.19 -17.22
N ASP A 393 2.17 -19.27 -18.18
CA ASP A 393 3.45 -18.57 -18.10
C ASP A 393 3.27 -17.04 -18.14
N GLN A 394 2.32 -16.55 -18.94
CA GLN A 394 1.99 -15.11 -19.00
C GLN A 394 1.28 -14.66 -17.72
N PHE A 395 0.44 -15.53 -17.16
CA PHE A 395 -0.22 -15.27 -15.88
C PHE A 395 0.80 -15.16 -14.74
N ALA A 396 1.76 -16.08 -14.68
CA ALA A 396 2.84 -16.05 -13.69
C ALA A 396 3.69 -14.77 -13.76
N ASP A 397 4.13 -14.36 -14.97
CA ASP A 397 4.88 -13.11 -15.15
C ASP A 397 4.05 -11.87 -14.78
N ALA A 398 2.79 -11.80 -15.24
CA ALA A 398 1.90 -10.69 -14.94
C ALA A 398 1.63 -10.57 -13.43
N PHE A 399 1.36 -11.69 -12.75
CA PHE A 399 1.16 -11.69 -11.31
C PHE A 399 2.44 -11.31 -10.55
N ALA A 400 3.60 -11.88 -10.90
CA ALA A 400 4.87 -11.56 -10.24
C ALA A 400 5.20 -10.06 -10.34
N ARG A 401 4.97 -9.45 -11.51
CA ARG A 401 5.18 -8.01 -11.74
C ARG A 401 4.15 -7.14 -11.03
N ALA A 402 2.87 -7.51 -11.08
CA ALA A 402 1.81 -6.77 -10.40
C ALA A 402 1.93 -6.86 -8.87
N TRP A 403 2.34 -8.02 -8.34
CA TRP A 403 2.64 -8.22 -6.92
C TRP A 403 3.82 -7.36 -6.46
N PHE A 404 4.90 -7.29 -7.25
CA PHE A 404 6.03 -6.41 -6.95
C PHE A 404 5.61 -4.93 -6.96
N LYS A 405 4.85 -4.49 -7.97
CA LYS A 405 4.29 -3.14 -8.02
C LYS A 405 3.41 -2.84 -6.81
N LEU A 406 2.47 -3.71 -6.48
CA LEU A 406 1.58 -3.58 -5.32
C LEU A 406 2.39 -3.30 -4.06
N THR A 407 3.39 -4.12 -3.82
CA THR A 407 4.12 -4.13 -2.57
C THR A 407 5.18 -3.02 -2.48
N HIS A 408 5.54 -2.36 -3.59
CA HIS A 408 6.61 -1.35 -3.63
C HIS A 408 6.18 0.02 -4.18
N ARG A 409 4.94 0.20 -4.64
CA ARG A 409 4.43 1.44 -5.27
C ARG A 409 4.54 2.71 -4.41
N ASP A 410 4.65 2.55 -3.10
CA ASP A 410 4.74 3.61 -2.09
C ASP A 410 6.15 3.76 -1.48
N MET A 411 7.15 3.08 -2.06
CA MET A 411 8.55 3.24 -1.68
C MET A 411 9.26 4.36 -2.46
N GLY A 412 8.62 4.93 -3.48
CA GLY A 412 9.22 5.96 -4.33
C GLY A 412 10.43 5.47 -5.12
N PRO A 413 11.47 6.31 -5.31
CA PRO A 413 12.59 6.00 -6.19
C PRO A 413 13.36 4.74 -5.79
N LYS A 414 13.80 3.96 -6.79
CA LYS A 414 14.53 2.70 -6.62
C LYS A 414 15.81 2.81 -5.78
N VAL A 415 16.44 3.98 -5.69
CA VAL A 415 17.61 4.22 -4.81
C VAL A 415 17.31 3.98 -3.32
N ARG A 416 16.03 3.99 -2.92
CA ARG A 416 15.60 3.67 -1.56
C ARG A 416 15.54 2.16 -1.28
N TYR A 417 15.61 1.32 -2.31
CA TYR A 417 15.37 -0.11 -2.20
C TYR A 417 16.65 -0.78 -1.70
N LEU A 418 16.51 -1.67 -0.73
CA LEU A 418 17.62 -2.37 -0.06
C LEU A 418 17.48 -3.88 -0.23
N GLY A 419 18.62 -4.59 -0.24
CA GLY A 419 18.66 -6.05 -0.30
C GLY A 419 19.22 -6.57 -1.62
N SER A 420 19.54 -7.86 -1.63
CA SER A 420 20.14 -8.56 -2.77
C SER A 420 19.14 -8.95 -3.87
N GLU A 421 17.84 -8.89 -3.57
CA GLU A 421 16.75 -9.32 -4.47
C GLU A 421 16.05 -8.14 -5.15
N VAL A 422 16.62 -6.93 -5.09
CA VAL A 422 16.09 -5.76 -5.80
C VAL A 422 16.20 -6.03 -7.30
N PRO A 423 15.09 -6.03 -8.07
CA PRO A 423 15.12 -6.31 -9.50
C PRO A 423 16.02 -5.32 -10.25
N ALA A 424 16.79 -5.82 -11.22
CA ALA A 424 17.66 -4.97 -12.03
C ALA A 424 16.87 -4.06 -12.98
N GLU A 425 15.71 -4.49 -13.47
CA GLU A 425 14.83 -3.71 -14.35
C GLU A 425 14.29 -2.45 -13.64
N ASP A 426 14.27 -1.31 -14.34
CA ASP A 426 13.60 -0.09 -13.88
C ASP A 426 12.18 -0.06 -14.44
N LEU A 427 11.20 0.04 -13.54
CA LEU A 427 9.78 0.01 -13.90
C LEU A 427 9.22 1.43 -13.93
N ILE A 428 8.37 1.73 -14.91
CA ILE A 428 7.89 3.10 -15.15
C ILE A 428 7.19 3.74 -13.94
N TRP A 429 6.49 2.94 -13.13
CA TRP A 429 5.81 3.41 -11.93
C TRP A 429 6.75 3.80 -10.78
N GLN A 430 8.05 3.46 -10.87
CA GLN A 430 9.09 3.91 -9.93
C GLN A 430 9.57 5.33 -10.24
N ASP A 431 9.03 5.97 -11.28
CA ASP A 431 9.46 7.27 -11.79
C ASP A 431 11.00 7.31 -12.00
N PRO A 432 11.58 6.43 -12.83
CA PRO A 432 13.03 6.29 -12.96
C PRO A 432 13.70 7.57 -13.47
N ILE A 433 14.93 7.80 -13.01
CA ILE A 433 15.79 8.92 -13.42
C ILE A 433 17.11 8.31 -13.88
N PRO A 434 17.71 8.77 -14.99
CA PRO A 434 19.02 8.29 -15.43
C PRO A 434 20.08 8.44 -14.35
N GLU A 435 20.99 7.46 -14.25
CA GLU A 435 22.16 7.58 -13.39
C GLU A 435 23.05 8.75 -13.82
N CYS A 436 23.74 9.38 -12.85
CA CYS A 436 24.72 10.41 -13.14
C CYS A 436 25.96 9.78 -13.79
N ASP A 437 26.22 10.11 -15.06
CA ASP A 437 27.30 9.54 -15.88
C ASP A 437 28.55 10.45 -15.97
N HIS A 438 28.61 11.50 -15.16
CA HIS A 438 29.67 12.50 -15.19
C HIS A 438 30.11 12.91 -13.78
N PRO A 439 31.34 13.45 -13.62
CA PRO A 439 31.75 14.06 -12.36
C PRO A 439 30.84 15.24 -11.97
N LEU A 440 30.54 15.36 -10.69
CA LEU A 440 29.73 16.46 -10.14
C LEU A 440 30.52 17.77 -10.11
N VAL A 441 29.77 18.88 -10.11
CA VAL A 441 30.28 20.22 -9.86
C VAL A 441 30.85 20.32 -8.45
N ASP A 442 31.96 21.05 -8.29
CA ASP A 442 32.54 21.35 -6.97
C ASP A 442 32.11 22.73 -6.44
N ALA A 443 32.59 23.11 -5.25
CA ALA A 443 32.24 24.38 -4.62
C ALA A 443 32.58 25.61 -5.50
N SER A 444 33.70 25.57 -6.24
CA SER A 444 34.10 26.67 -7.11
C SER A 444 33.22 26.77 -8.36
N ASP A 445 32.82 25.63 -8.90
CA ASP A 445 31.86 25.56 -10.00
C ASP A 445 30.48 26.11 -9.54
N ILE A 446 30.04 25.73 -8.35
CA ILE A 446 28.77 26.20 -7.75
C ILE A 446 28.78 27.71 -7.58
N ASP A 447 29.85 28.30 -7.04
CA ASP A 447 29.97 29.76 -6.87
C ASP A 447 29.92 30.49 -8.23
N ALA A 448 30.61 29.95 -9.24
CA ALA A 448 30.58 30.51 -10.59
C ALA A 448 29.19 30.42 -11.24
N LEU A 449 28.49 29.30 -11.05
CA LEU A 449 27.12 29.12 -11.52
C LEU A 449 26.14 30.06 -10.81
N LYS A 450 26.26 30.24 -9.49
CA LYS A 450 25.45 31.23 -8.73
C LYS A 450 25.62 32.65 -9.28
N ALA A 451 26.86 33.06 -9.58
CA ALA A 451 27.13 34.36 -10.18
C ALA A 451 26.46 34.52 -11.55
N LYS A 452 26.59 33.51 -12.43
CA LYS A 452 25.91 33.51 -13.74
C LYS A 452 24.39 33.59 -13.63
N ILE A 453 23.80 32.86 -12.69
CA ILE A 453 22.35 32.89 -12.44
C ILE A 453 21.94 34.29 -11.93
N ALA A 454 22.70 34.88 -11.01
CA ALA A 454 22.45 36.23 -10.51
C ALA A 454 22.46 37.30 -11.64
N ASP A 455 23.33 37.13 -12.63
CA ASP A 455 23.48 38.03 -13.79
C ASP A 455 22.52 37.70 -14.97
N SER A 456 21.70 36.65 -14.85
CA SER A 456 20.81 36.17 -15.93
C SER A 456 19.63 37.10 -16.25
N GLY A 457 19.37 38.09 -15.39
CA GLY A 457 18.22 38.99 -15.50
C GLY A 457 16.89 38.34 -15.09
N LEU A 458 16.91 37.13 -14.55
CA LEU A 458 15.76 36.52 -13.89
C LEU A 458 15.43 37.28 -12.59
N SER A 459 14.14 37.44 -12.30
CA SER A 459 13.73 38.07 -11.05
C SER A 459 13.88 37.10 -9.88
N VAL A 460 14.11 37.63 -8.67
CA VAL A 460 14.10 36.84 -7.42
C VAL A 460 12.83 36.00 -7.30
N ALA A 461 11.68 36.59 -7.62
CA ALA A 461 10.40 35.92 -7.53
C ALA A 461 10.28 34.74 -8.52
N ASP A 462 10.75 34.90 -9.76
CA ASP A 462 10.69 33.83 -10.76
C ASP A 462 11.62 32.66 -10.38
N MET A 463 12.84 32.94 -9.93
CA MET A 463 13.79 31.92 -9.50
C MET A 463 13.26 31.09 -8.33
N VAL A 464 12.72 31.76 -7.30
CA VAL A 464 12.15 31.09 -6.12
C VAL A 464 10.88 30.31 -6.48
N SER A 465 9.99 30.90 -7.29
CA SER A 465 8.73 30.26 -7.67
C SER A 465 8.94 29.00 -8.50
N VAL A 466 9.84 29.02 -9.49
CA VAL A 466 10.12 27.84 -10.33
C VAL A 466 10.83 26.74 -9.53
N ALA A 467 11.78 27.09 -8.66
CA ALA A 467 12.40 26.12 -7.77
C ALA A 467 11.37 25.46 -6.84
N TRP A 468 10.47 26.27 -6.26
CA TRP A 468 9.37 25.77 -5.43
C TRP A 468 8.38 24.91 -6.21
N GLY A 469 7.97 25.33 -7.41
CA GLY A 469 7.08 24.56 -8.28
C GLY A 469 7.66 23.19 -8.64
N SER A 470 8.99 23.06 -8.71
CA SER A 470 9.64 21.77 -8.93
C SER A 470 9.67 20.93 -7.65
N ALA A 471 10.09 21.51 -6.52
CA ALA A 471 10.30 20.80 -5.27
C ALA A 471 8.98 20.39 -4.56
N SER A 472 7.96 21.25 -4.61
CA SER A 472 6.68 21.08 -3.88
C SER A 472 5.77 19.99 -4.43
N THR A 473 6.14 19.36 -5.54
CA THR A 473 5.47 18.16 -6.03
C THR A 473 5.78 16.93 -5.17
N PHE A 474 6.82 16.99 -4.32
CA PHE A 474 7.15 15.92 -3.41
C PHE A 474 6.05 15.68 -2.38
N ARG A 475 5.69 14.42 -2.17
CA ARG A 475 4.81 14.01 -1.07
C ARG A 475 5.46 12.88 -0.28
N GLY A 476 5.45 13.04 1.05
CA GLY A 476 6.09 12.08 1.96
C GLY A 476 5.40 10.73 2.04
N SER A 477 4.13 10.66 1.64
CA SER A 477 3.27 9.48 1.72
C SER A 477 3.76 8.31 0.85
N ASP A 478 4.08 8.57 -0.42
CA ASP A 478 4.61 7.56 -1.36
C ASP A 478 5.99 7.90 -1.92
N ARG A 479 6.60 8.98 -1.40
CA ARG A 479 7.93 9.49 -1.78
C ARG A 479 8.06 9.85 -3.27
N ARG A 480 6.95 10.11 -3.96
CA ARG A 480 6.95 10.58 -5.36
C ARG A 480 7.14 12.09 -5.44
N GLY A 481 7.49 12.56 -6.65
CA GLY A 481 7.70 13.98 -6.95
C GLY A 481 9.04 14.52 -6.44
N GLY A 482 9.15 15.85 -6.39
CA GLY A 482 10.36 16.57 -6.01
C GLY A 482 11.15 17.11 -7.19
N ALA A 483 12.28 17.77 -6.88
CA ALA A 483 13.07 18.50 -7.87
C ALA A 483 13.96 17.60 -8.75
N ASN A 484 14.34 16.41 -8.25
CA ASN A 484 15.21 15.50 -8.99
C ASN A 484 14.53 15.05 -10.31
N GLY A 485 15.32 14.92 -11.37
CA GLY A 485 14.87 14.64 -12.72
C GLY A 485 14.35 15.86 -13.48
N ALA A 486 14.21 17.03 -12.84
CA ALA A 486 13.68 18.27 -13.40
C ALA A 486 12.38 18.05 -14.19
N ARG A 487 11.47 17.23 -13.63
CA ARG A 487 10.21 16.86 -14.29
C ARG A 487 9.29 18.05 -14.55
N ILE A 488 9.52 19.18 -13.88
CA ILE A 488 8.79 20.44 -14.14
C ILE A 488 8.87 20.89 -15.59
N ARG A 489 9.95 20.54 -16.33
CA ARG A 489 10.08 20.85 -17.77
C ARG A 489 9.32 19.89 -18.69
N LEU A 490 8.80 18.79 -18.16
CA LEU A 490 8.14 17.72 -18.91
C LEU A 490 6.62 17.79 -18.71
N ALA A 491 5.87 17.18 -19.63
CA ALA A 491 4.43 17.00 -19.44
C ALA A 491 4.16 16.01 -18.30
N PRO A 492 3.12 16.23 -17.47
CA PRO A 492 2.18 17.35 -17.55
C PRO A 492 2.63 18.63 -16.79
N GLN A 493 3.69 18.56 -15.97
CA GLN A 493 4.06 19.64 -15.04
C GLN A 493 4.34 20.99 -15.73
N LYS A 494 4.94 20.96 -16.92
CA LYS A 494 5.22 22.18 -17.69
C LYS A 494 3.97 22.95 -18.11
N ASP A 495 2.84 22.25 -18.19
CA ASP A 495 1.55 22.77 -18.66
C ASP A 495 0.58 23.04 -17.50
N TRP A 496 0.97 22.78 -16.25
CA TRP A 496 0.14 23.05 -15.09
C TRP A 496 -0.08 24.56 -14.89
N GLU A 497 -1.34 24.95 -14.69
CA GLU A 497 -1.71 26.36 -14.48
C GLU A 497 -0.96 26.98 -13.29
N VAL A 498 -0.80 26.23 -12.20
CA VAL A 498 -0.07 26.68 -10.99
C VAL A 498 1.40 27.00 -11.25
N ASN A 499 2.01 26.42 -12.30
CA ASN A 499 3.39 26.68 -12.69
C ASN A 499 3.53 27.87 -13.65
N GLU A 500 2.43 28.52 -14.03
CA GLU A 500 2.39 29.66 -14.96
C GLU A 500 3.27 29.42 -16.21
N PRO A 501 2.84 28.56 -17.16
CA PRO A 501 3.71 27.97 -18.19
C PRO A 501 4.60 28.96 -18.98
N ALA A 502 4.12 30.17 -19.25
CA ALA A 502 4.91 31.20 -19.93
C ALA A 502 6.09 31.73 -19.07
N LYS A 503 5.88 31.88 -17.75
CA LYS A 503 6.94 32.23 -16.79
C LYS A 503 7.93 31.09 -16.66
N LEU A 504 7.43 29.87 -16.48
CA LEU A 504 8.26 28.68 -16.38
C LEU A 504 9.16 28.54 -17.61
N ALA A 505 8.61 28.63 -18.82
CA ALA A 505 9.38 28.53 -20.06
C ALA A 505 10.53 29.55 -20.11
N LYS A 506 10.27 30.82 -19.78
CA LYS A 506 11.30 31.88 -19.75
C LYS A 506 12.44 31.54 -18.78
N VAL A 507 12.12 31.01 -17.60
CA VAL A 507 13.14 30.64 -16.60
C VAL A 507 13.94 29.44 -17.08
N LEU A 508 13.27 28.41 -17.61
CA LEU A 508 13.93 27.21 -18.12
C LEU A 508 14.87 27.56 -19.29
N ASP A 509 14.45 28.39 -20.24
CA ASP A 509 15.31 28.82 -21.36
C ASP A 509 16.61 29.48 -20.88
N ALA A 510 16.53 30.34 -19.85
CA ALA A 510 17.70 31.00 -19.28
C ALA A 510 18.63 30.01 -18.56
N LEU A 511 18.06 29.06 -17.80
CA LEU A 511 18.83 28.03 -17.10
C LEU A 511 19.45 27.01 -18.07
N GLU A 512 18.77 26.65 -19.15
CA GLU A 512 19.29 25.77 -20.21
C GLU A 512 20.46 26.42 -20.98
N ALA A 513 20.42 27.74 -21.19
CA ALA A 513 21.55 28.47 -21.74
C ALA A 513 22.78 28.41 -20.81
N ILE A 514 22.58 28.67 -19.51
CA ILE A 514 23.65 28.55 -18.50
C ILE A 514 24.19 27.13 -18.43
N GLN A 515 23.32 26.12 -18.48
CA GLN A 515 23.67 24.71 -18.50
C GLN A 515 24.57 24.38 -19.69
N SER A 516 24.16 24.81 -20.89
CA SER A 516 24.87 24.56 -22.13
C SER A 516 26.26 25.19 -22.13
N ASP A 517 26.36 26.44 -21.68
CA ASP A 517 27.63 27.16 -21.56
C ASP A 517 28.58 26.49 -20.55
N PHE A 518 28.06 26.05 -19.40
CA PHE A 518 28.87 25.34 -18.41
C PHE A 518 29.35 24.01 -18.97
N ASN A 519 28.45 23.17 -19.50
CA ASN A 519 28.76 21.83 -19.98
C ASN A 519 29.72 21.83 -21.17
N ALA A 520 29.71 22.89 -22.00
CA ALA A 520 30.66 23.05 -23.11
C ALA A 520 32.04 23.56 -22.65
N GLY A 521 32.10 24.36 -21.58
CA GLY A 521 33.33 24.99 -21.09
C GLY A 521 34.01 24.29 -19.91
N ALA A 522 33.31 23.38 -19.23
CA ALA A 522 33.81 22.72 -18.03
C ALA A 522 35.01 21.81 -18.33
N SER A 523 36.02 21.88 -17.48
CA SER A 523 37.19 21.01 -17.54
C SER A 523 36.94 19.70 -16.78
N GLY A 524 37.66 18.63 -17.14
CA GLY A 524 37.57 17.35 -16.43
C GLY A 524 36.28 16.55 -16.67
N GLY A 525 35.49 16.91 -17.70
CA GLY A 525 34.26 16.20 -18.06
C GLY A 525 33.09 16.45 -17.12
N LYS A 526 33.22 17.39 -16.17
CA LYS A 526 32.13 17.80 -15.29
C LYS A 526 30.96 18.35 -16.09
N ARG A 527 29.75 18.12 -15.60
CA ARG A 527 28.52 18.71 -16.11
C ARG A 527 27.62 19.11 -14.96
N VAL A 528 26.66 19.99 -15.23
CA VAL A 528 25.58 20.34 -14.32
C VAL A 528 24.24 19.94 -14.93
N SER A 529 23.36 19.36 -14.10
CA SER A 529 22.02 19.00 -14.53
C SER A 529 21.08 20.22 -14.51
N LEU A 530 20.01 20.19 -15.30
CA LEU A 530 18.99 21.24 -15.22
C LEU A 530 18.23 21.19 -13.88
N ALA A 531 18.12 20.00 -13.27
CA ALA A 531 17.53 19.85 -11.94
C ALA A 531 18.32 20.63 -10.89
N ASP A 532 19.64 20.48 -10.90
CA ASP A 532 20.56 21.24 -10.06
C ASP A 532 20.41 22.75 -10.29
N LEU A 533 20.37 23.20 -11.55
CA LEU A 533 20.26 24.63 -11.86
C LEU A 533 18.93 25.25 -11.41
N ILE A 534 17.82 24.52 -11.51
CA ILE A 534 16.53 24.97 -11.01
C ILE A 534 16.59 25.21 -9.49
N VAL A 535 17.11 24.23 -8.74
CA VAL A 535 17.25 24.33 -7.27
C VAL A 535 18.27 25.41 -6.89
N LEU A 536 19.41 25.46 -7.57
CA LEU A 536 20.47 26.44 -7.34
C LEU A 536 19.96 27.86 -7.58
N ALA A 537 19.16 28.08 -8.63
CA ALA A 537 18.55 29.38 -8.90
C ALA A 537 17.59 29.82 -7.80
N GLY A 538 16.78 28.91 -7.26
CA GLY A 538 15.97 29.19 -6.07
C GLY A 538 16.82 29.63 -4.88
N GLY A 539 17.93 28.94 -4.63
CA GLY A 539 18.91 29.31 -3.60
C GLY A 539 19.50 30.71 -3.81
N VAL A 540 19.91 31.04 -5.05
CA VAL A 540 20.39 32.39 -5.42
C VAL A 540 19.32 33.46 -5.15
N GLY A 541 18.06 33.18 -5.51
CA GLY A 541 16.95 34.09 -5.23
C GLY A 541 16.78 34.36 -3.73
N VAL A 542 16.87 33.34 -2.88
CA VAL A 542 16.81 33.47 -1.41
C VAL A 542 18.00 34.27 -0.87
N GLU A 543 19.23 33.98 -1.32
CA GLU A 543 20.43 34.72 -0.91
C GLU A 543 20.33 36.22 -1.29
N GLN A 544 19.89 36.52 -2.51
CA GLN A 544 19.66 37.89 -2.97
C GLN A 544 18.58 38.60 -2.14
N ALA A 545 17.46 37.94 -1.84
CA ALA A 545 16.39 38.50 -1.02
C ALA A 545 16.85 38.79 0.41
N ALA A 546 17.57 37.85 1.04
CA ALA A 546 18.12 38.02 2.38
C ALA A 546 19.13 39.18 2.43
N LYS A 547 20.01 39.28 1.43
CA LYS A 547 21.00 40.37 1.33
C LYS A 547 20.32 41.73 1.16
N ALA A 548 19.27 41.82 0.36
CA ALA A 548 18.45 43.03 0.24
C ALA A 548 17.77 43.42 1.56
N GLY A 549 17.45 42.42 2.41
CA GLY A 549 16.97 42.59 3.78
C GLY A 549 18.06 42.86 4.83
N GLY A 550 19.34 42.98 4.43
CA GLY A 550 20.45 43.24 5.34
C GLY A 550 21.05 42.00 6.01
N HIS A 551 20.76 40.81 5.51
CA HIS A 551 21.29 39.54 6.03
C HIS A 551 22.19 38.88 4.99
N ASP A 552 23.47 38.71 5.34
CA ASP A 552 24.43 37.98 4.52
C ASP A 552 24.41 36.51 4.93
N ILE A 553 23.71 35.68 4.15
CA ILE A 553 23.55 34.25 4.38
C ILE A 553 24.05 33.46 3.18
N SER A 554 24.44 32.21 3.42
CA SER A 554 24.66 31.23 2.37
C SER A 554 23.62 30.13 2.48
N VAL A 555 22.93 29.84 1.38
CA VAL A 555 21.97 28.75 1.29
C VAL A 555 22.72 27.48 0.89
N PRO A 556 22.68 26.41 1.70
CA PRO A 556 23.30 25.14 1.36
C PRO A 556 22.76 24.57 0.06
N PHE A 557 23.63 23.94 -0.72
CA PHE A 557 23.30 23.31 -1.98
C PHE A 557 24.05 21.98 -2.11
N THR A 558 23.35 20.93 -2.53
CA THR A 558 23.92 19.60 -2.74
C THR A 558 23.66 19.20 -4.19
N PRO A 559 24.69 19.12 -5.05
CA PRO A 559 24.52 18.65 -6.43
C PRO A 559 24.35 17.14 -6.49
N GLY A 560 23.68 16.66 -7.55
CA GLY A 560 23.63 15.23 -7.88
C GLY A 560 22.23 14.69 -8.10
#